data_AF-A0A679H5B8-F1
#
_entry.id   AF-A0A679H5B8-F1
#
_cell.length_a   1.000
_cell.length_b   1.000
_cell.length_c   1.000
_cell.angle_alpha   90.00
_cell.angle_beta   90.00
_cell.angle_gamma   90.00
#
_symmetry.space_group_name_H-M   'P 1'
#
loop_
_entity.id
_entity.type
_entity.pdbx_description
1 polymer ?
#
loop_
_entity_poly.entity_id
_entity_poly.type
_entity_poly.pdbx_seq_one_letter_code
_entity_poly.pdbx_strand_id
1 'polypeptide(L)'
;MFFYEVNKIDGWITLDLKINLKQIFMKKLLAIMALSVGLLANAQTVDLLKPAKDIALRAPSVPIIVSDPYFSIWSPYDKLMEGSTEHWTSAKKPLLGALRVDGKVYRFLGKDKINLVPIAPMTNVERWEAAYTNSQPSNGWQEFQFDDSNWKKGKAAFGSRDMERIHTEWKGRQYRYLHSSHFRF
;
A
#
# COMPACT_ATOMS: atom_id res chain seq x y z
N MET A 1 12.49 -106.00 -26.07
CA MET A 1 11.95 -104.99 -27.00
C MET A 1 10.66 -104.48 -26.38
N PHE A 2 10.43 -103.21 -26.05
CA PHE A 2 11.07 -101.95 -26.37
C PHE A 2 11.08 -101.08 -25.11
N PHE A 3 12.21 -100.43 -24.81
CA PHE A 3 12.27 -99.36 -23.80
C PHE A 3 11.69 -98.08 -24.43
N TYR A 4 10.70 -97.45 -23.78
CA TYR A 4 10.20 -96.12 -24.15
C TYR A 4 11.02 -95.06 -23.41
N GLU A 5 11.88 -94.36 -24.12
CA GLU A 5 12.58 -93.17 -23.62
C GLU A 5 11.67 -91.96 -23.82
N VAL A 6 11.04 -91.46 -22.76
CA VAL A 6 10.26 -90.22 -22.80
C VAL A 6 11.22 -89.07 -23.04
N ASN A 7 11.05 -88.40 -24.18
CA ASN A 7 11.97 -87.44 -24.74
C ASN A 7 12.11 -86.23 -23.81
N LYS A 8 13.28 -86.07 -23.19
CA LYS A 8 13.59 -85.02 -22.21
C LYS A 8 13.29 -83.62 -22.76
N ILE A 9 13.37 -83.44 -24.08
CA ILE A 9 13.21 -82.23 -24.87
C ILE A 9 11.80 -81.61 -24.74
N ASP A 10 10.76 -82.43 -24.62
CA ASP A 10 9.36 -81.98 -24.56
C ASP A 10 9.03 -81.28 -23.22
N GLY A 11 9.74 -81.64 -22.15
CA GLY A 11 9.64 -81.00 -20.85
C GLY A 11 10.23 -79.59 -20.79
N TRP A 12 11.30 -79.34 -21.56
CA TRP A 12 11.94 -78.00 -21.60
C TRP A 12 11.13 -77.02 -22.43
N ILE A 13 10.60 -77.46 -23.58
CA ILE A 13 9.73 -76.63 -24.45
C ILE A 13 8.46 -76.21 -23.71
N THR A 14 7.86 -77.12 -22.93
CA THR A 14 6.65 -76.83 -22.14
C THR A 14 6.91 -75.93 -20.93
N LEU A 15 8.10 -76.01 -20.33
CA LEU A 15 8.51 -75.12 -19.24
C LEU A 15 8.82 -73.71 -19.77
N ASP A 16 9.54 -73.60 -20.89
CA ASP A 16 9.88 -72.33 -21.52
C ASP A 16 8.65 -71.59 -22.07
N LEU A 17 7.67 -72.31 -22.62
CA LEU A 17 6.38 -71.70 -23.00
C LEU A 17 5.62 -71.15 -21.79
N LYS A 18 5.59 -71.89 -20.67
CA LYS A 18 4.92 -71.45 -19.44
C LYS A 18 5.60 -70.23 -18.82
N ILE A 19 6.93 -70.17 -18.84
CA ILE A 19 7.70 -69.03 -18.32
C ILE A 19 7.48 -67.80 -19.19
N ASN A 20 7.56 -67.93 -20.53
CA ASN A 20 7.27 -66.82 -21.44
C ASN A 20 5.83 -66.32 -21.32
N LEU A 21 4.85 -67.22 -21.20
CA LEU A 21 3.45 -66.84 -21.03
C LEU A 21 3.21 -66.10 -19.69
N LYS A 22 3.84 -66.57 -18.60
CA LYS A 22 3.76 -65.91 -17.29
C LYS A 22 4.47 -64.55 -17.30
N GLN A 23 5.58 -64.43 -18.02
CA GLN A 23 6.30 -63.17 -18.17
C GLN A 23 5.53 -62.15 -19.02
N ILE A 24 4.87 -62.60 -20.10
CA ILE A 24 3.98 -61.77 -20.92
C ILE A 24 2.76 -61.33 -20.09
N PHE A 25 2.18 -62.24 -19.31
CA PHE A 25 1.05 -61.93 -18.42
C PHE A 25 1.44 -60.93 -17.32
N MET A 26 2.58 -61.13 -16.64
CA MET A 26 3.09 -60.20 -15.62
C MET A 26 3.46 -58.84 -16.19
N LYS A 27 4.03 -58.76 -17.40
CA LYS A 27 4.33 -57.48 -18.06
C LYS A 27 3.04 -56.72 -18.42
N LYS A 28 2.00 -57.42 -18.89
CA LYS A 28 0.68 -56.82 -19.13
C LYS A 28 0.00 -56.36 -17.83
N LEU A 29 0.11 -57.15 -16.76
CA LEU A 29 -0.42 -56.81 -15.44
C LEU A 29 0.27 -55.55 -14.85
N LEU A 30 1.60 -55.47 -14.96
CA LEU A 30 2.38 -54.30 -14.56
C LEU A 30 2.04 -53.06 -15.39
N ALA A 31 1.84 -53.21 -16.70
CA ALA A 31 1.44 -52.11 -17.58
C ALA A 31 0.03 -51.56 -17.25
N ILE A 32 -0.92 -52.44 -16.91
CA ILE A 32 -2.28 -52.05 -16.51
C ILE A 32 -2.28 -51.33 -15.16
N MET A 33 -1.50 -51.80 -14.19
CA MET A 33 -1.32 -51.14 -12.90
C MET A 33 -0.72 -49.74 -13.07
N ALA A 34 0.30 -49.59 -13.93
CA ALA A 34 0.90 -48.30 -14.23
C ALA A 34 -0.10 -47.32 -14.90
N LEU A 35 -0.96 -47.81 -15.80
CA LEU A 35 -2.03 -46.99 -16.39
C LEU A 35 -3.06 -46.54 -15.34
N SER A 36 -3.44 -47.41 -14.38
CA SER A 36 -4.41 -47.06 -13.34
C SER A 36 -3.91 -45.97 -12.37
N VAL A 37 -2.61 -45.95 -12.09
CA VAL A 37 -2.00 -44.91 -11.23
C VAL A 37 -1.97 -43.55 -11.93
N GLY A 38 -1.77 -43.52 -13.26
CA GLY A 38 -1.82 -42.28 -14.06
C GLY A 38 -3.22 -41.66 -14.17
N LEU A 39 -4.27 -42.48 -14.10
CA LEU A 39 -5.67 -42.01 -14.12
C LEU A 39 -6.11 -41.42 -12.76
N LEU A 40 -5.55 -41.89 -11.64
CA LEU A 40 -5.85 -41.37 -10.29
C LEU A 40 -5.16 -40.02 -10.00
N ALA A 41 -4.05 -39.68 -10.66
CA ALA A 41 -3.34 -38.42 -10.47
C ALA A 41 -4.08 -37.20 -11.06
N ASN A 42 -5.07 -37.42 -11.94
CA ASN A 42 -5.87 -36.37 -12.58
C ASN A 42 -7.29 -36.26 -12.02
N ALA A 43 -7.58 -36.87 -10.86
CA ALA A 43 -8.84 -36.69 -10.14
C ALA A 43 -8.91 -35.27 -9.53
N GLN A 44 -9.15 -34.31 -10.41
CA GLN A 44 -9.68 -32.96 -10.23
C GLN A 44 -9.66 -32.44 -8.78
N THR A 45 -8.61 -31.70 -8.43
CA THR A 45 -8.74 -30.62 -7.44
C THR A 45 -9.66 -29.57 -8.06
N VAL A 46 -10.93 -29.56 -7.66
CA VAL A 46 -11.87 -28.52 -8.07
C VAL A 46 -11.37 -27.21 -7.49
N ASP A 47 -10.85 -26.33 -8.33
CA ASP A 47 -10.40 -25.01 -7.91
C ASP A 47 -11.63 -24.12 -7.74
N LEU A 48 -12.30 -24.27 -6.60
CA LEU A 48 -13.60 -23.66 -6.27
C LEU A 48 -13.60 -22.12 -6.33
N LEU A 49 -12.42 -21.50 -6.48
CA LEU A 49 -12.22 -20.06 -6.48
C LEU A 49 -11.75 -19.49 -7.83
N LYS A 50 -11.63 -20.32 -8.88
CA LYS A 50 -11.31 -19.80 -10.21
C LYS A 50 -12.52 -19.06 -10.80
N PRO A 51 -12.39 -17.76 -11.08
CA PRO A 51 -13.48 -17.02 -11.71
C PRO A 51 -13.73 -17.55 -13.13
N ALA A 52 -14.99 -17.58 -13.56
CA ALA A 52 -15.39 -18.02 -14.90
C ALA A 52 -14.81 -17.15 -16.04
N LYS A 53 -14.26 -15.98 -15.69
CA LYS A 53 -13.64 -15.03 -16.61
C LYS A 53 -12.58 -14.23 -15.84
N ASP A 54 -11.39 -14.13 -16.41
CA ASP A 54 -10.39 -13.16 -15.94
C ASP A 54 -10.90 -11.75 -16.26
N ILE A 55 -11.31 -11.05 -15.21
CA ILE A 55 -11.76 -9.67 -15.28
C ILE A 55 -10.69 -8.84 -14.56
N ALA A 56 -9.92 -8.06 -15.33
CA ALA A 56 -8.92 -7.12 -14.80
C ALA A 56 -9.56 -5.85 -14.20
N LEU A 57 -10.75 -5.98 -13.61
CA LEU A 57 -11.49 -4.87 -12.99
C LEU A 57 -11.21 -4.91 -11.49
N ARG A 58 -10.43 -3.95 -11.00
CA ARG A 58 -10.29 -3.71 -9.56
C ARG A 58 -11.37 -2.75 -9.08
N ALA A 59 -11.77 -2.89 -7.83
CA ALA A 59 -12.53 -1.85 -7.17
C ALA A 59 -11.67 -0.57 -7.09
N PRO A 60 -12.28 0.62 -7.22
CA PRO A 60 -11.56 1.89 -7.05
C PRO A 60 -11.00 2.05 -5.64
N SER A 61 -11.58 1.37 -4.65
CA SER A 61 -11.13 1.37 -3.26
C SER A 61 -11.41 0.03 -2.59
N VAL A 62 -10.47 -0.43 -1.76
CA VAL A 62 -10.51 -1.75 -1.09
C VAL A 62 -10.70 -1.55 0.42
N PRO A 63 -11.64 -2.25 1.08
CA PRO A 63 -11.88 -2.09 2.51
C PRO A 63 -10.69 -2.64 3.32
N ILE A 64 -10.22 -1.87 4.31
CA ILE A 64 -9.15 -2.25 5.24
C ILE A 64 -9.71 -2.59 6.62
N ILE A 65 -10.64 -1.77 7.12
CA ILE A 65 -11.37 -2.01 8.36
C ILE A 65 -12.83 -1.65 8.12
N VAL A 66 -13.75 -2.58 8.34
CA VAL A 66 -15.20 -2.32 8.24
C VAL A 66 -15.87 -2.94 9.46
N SER A 67 -16.23 -2.11 10.43
CA SER A 67 -17.00 -2.54 11.61
C SER A 67 -18.44 -2.05 11.55
N ASP A 68 -18.61 -0.77 11.23
CA ASP A 68 -19.91 -0.11 11.12
C ASP A 68 -19.83 1.02 10.05
N PRO A 69 -20.96 1.62 9.63
CA PRO A 69 -20.96 2.65 8.57
C PRO A 69 -20.12 3.90 8.86
N TYR A 70 -19.86 4.21 10.13
CA TYR A 70 -19.05 5.33 10.58
C TYR A 70 -17.60 4.91 10.88
N PHE A 71 -17.37 3.64 11.22
CA PHE A 71 -16.05 3.04 11.34
C PHE A 71 -15.75 2.11 10.15
N SER A 72 -15.59 2.76 8.99
CA SER A 72 -15.29 2.13 7.71
C SER A 72 -14.10 2.83 7.06
N ILE A 73 -12.95 2.15 6.98
CA ILE A 73 -11.67 2.67 6.49
C ILE A 73 -11.22 1.84 5.27
N TRP A 74 -10.89 2.53 4.19
CA TRP A 74 -10.66 1.99 2.85
C TRP A 74 -9.33 2.48 2.28
N SER A 75 -8.76 1.73 1.35
CA SER A 75 -7.56 2.10 0.60
C SER A 75 -7.91 2.33 -0.87
N PRO A 76 -7.79 3.56 -1.39
CA PRO A 76 -8.01 3.84 -2.81
C PRO A 76 -6.82 3.40 -3.71
N TYR A 77 -5.75 2.88 -3.11
CA TYR A 77 -4.48 2.67 -3.78
C TYR A 77 -4.29 1.25 -4.35
N ASP A 78 -3.34 1.10 -5.27
CA ASP A 78 -2.94 -0.20 -5.80
C ASP A 78 -2.16 -1.00 -4.77
N LYS A 79 -1.26 -0.32 -4.05
CA LYS A 79 -0.48 -0.91 -2.97
C LYS A 79 -0.79 -0.23 -1.66
N LEU A 80 -0.83 -1.01 -0.57
CA LEU A 80 -1.10 -0.52 0.79
C LEU A 80 -0.12 0.57 1.27
N MET A 81 1.03 0.71 0.60
CA MET A 81 2.12 1.64 0.94
C MET A 81 2.04 3.00 0.22
N GLU A 82 1.12 3.16 -0.73
CA GLU A 82 1.14 4.30 -1.65
C GLU A 82 0.54 5.58 -1.04
N GLY A 83 -0.32 5.46 -0.03
CA GLY A 83 -0.91 6.62 0.61
C GLY A 83 -1.70 6.33 1.89
N SER A 84 -2.52 7.30 2.26
CA SER A 84 -3.34 7.27 3.47
C SER A 84 -4.67 6.60 3.19
N THR A 85 -5.06 5.67 4.04
CA THR A 85 -6.43 5.16 4.05
C THR A 85 -7.45 6.27 4.32
N GLU A 86 -8.68 6.06 3.85
CA GLU A 86 -9.76 7.04 3.83
C GLU A 86 -11.06 6.43 4.34
N HIS A 87 -11.91 7.27 4.94
CA HIS A 87 -13.31 6.93 5.16
C HIS A 87 -14.07 6.94 3.82
N TRP A 88 -15.26 6.32 3.75
CA TRP A 88 -16.05 6.32 2.51
C TRP A 88 -16.44 7.73 2.03
N THR A 89 -16.41 8.73 2.92
CA THR A 89 -16.60 10.15 2.61
C THR A 89 -15.33 10.87 2.14
N SER A 90 -14.26 10.14 1.78
CA SER A 90 -12.93 10.66 1.42
C SER A 90 -12.20 11.42 2.54
N ALA A 91 -12.74 11.40 3.77
CA ALA A 91 -12.05 11.95 4.92
C ALA A 91 -10.83 11.07 5.25
N LYS A 92 -9.63 11.66 5.27
CA LYS A 92 -8.39 10.92 5.55
C LYS A 92 -8.42 10.31 6.97
N LYS A 93 -8.19 9.01 7.05
CA LYS A 93 -8.06 8.23 8.29
C LYS A 93 -6.76 7.42 8.20
N PRO A 94 -5.59 8.07 8.33
CA PRO A 94 -4.31 7.43 8.07
C PRO A 94 -4.05 6.29 9.05
N LEU A 95 -3.78 5.11 8.51
CA LEU A 95 -3.27 3.95 9.24
C LEU A 95 -1.82 3.70 8.86
N LEU A 96 -1.02 3.26 9.84
CA LEU A 96 0.34 2.78 9.63
C LEU A 96 0.44 1.36 10.18
N GLY A 97 0.79 0.41 9.33
CA GLY A 97 1.04 -0.98 9.72
C GLY A 97 2.51 -1.31 9.56
N ALA A 98 3.10 -1.85 10.61
CA ALA A 98 4.48 -2.33 10.62
C ALA A 98 4.58 -3.71 11.27
N LEU A 99 5.46 -4.54 10.74
CA LEU A 99 5.78 -5.88 11.22
C LEU A 99 7.27 -5.91 11.59
N ARG A 100 7.62 -6.58 12.68
CA ARG A 100 9.01 -6.79 13.06
C ARG A 100 9.40 -8.24 12.73
N VAL A 101 10.46 -8.40 11.95
CA VAL A 101 11.05 -9.69 11.57
C VAL A 101 12.54 -9.63 11.93
N ASP A 102 12.99 -10.52 12.82
CA ASP A 102 14.39 -10.61 13.27
C ASP A 102 14.97 -9.27 13.76
N GLY A 103 14.18 -8.52 14.53
CA GLY A 103 14.56 -7.20 15.04
C GLY A 103 14.45 -6.06 14.02
N LYS A 104 14.27 -6.35 12.72
CA LYS A 104 14.06 -5.34 11.68
C LYS A 104 12.57 -5.03 11.49
N VAL A 105 12.24 -3.74 11.46
CA VAL A 105 10.85 -3.28 11.26
C VAL A 105 10.61 -3.04 9.77
N TYR A 106 9.55 -3.66 9.25
CA TYR A 106 9.06 -3.53 7.89
C TYR A 106 7.68 -2.92 7.91
N ARG A 107 7.48 -1.84 7.16
CA ARG A 107 6.17 -1.22 7.00
C ARG A 107 5.41 -1.91 5.87
N PHE A 108 4.15 -2.26 6.10
CA PHE A 108 3.28 -2.96 5.13
C PHE A 108 1.95 -2.24 4.86
N LEU A 109 1.61 -1.20 5.64
CA LEU A 109 0.46 -0.34 5.40
C LEU A 109 0.78 1.11 5.68
N GLY A 110 0.21 1.99 4.85
CA GLY A 110 0.24 3.42 5.01
C GLY A 110 1.48 4.10 4.46
N LYS A 111 1.38 5.41 4.32
CA LYS A 111 2.47 6.29 3.92
C LYS A 111 2.70 7.33 4.99
N ASP A 112 3.96 7.58 5.31
CA ASP A 112 4.32 8.60 6.28
C ASP A 112 3.82 9.96 5.83
N LYS A 113 3.26 10.70 6.77
CA LYS A 113 2.97 12.11 6.57
C LYS A 113 4.31 12.82 6.47
N ILE A 114 4.53 13.50 5.34
CA ILE A 114 5.69 14.37 5.18
C ILE A 114 5.59 15.45 6.27
N ASN A 115 6.61 15.52 7.13
CA ASN A 115 6.71 16.61 8.08
C ASN A 115 7.20 17.84 7.32
N LEU A 116 6.28 18.73 7.00
CA LEU A 116 6.61 19.97 6.32
C LEU A 116 7.33 20.89 7.32
N VAL A 117 8.61 21.11 7.09
CA VAL A 117 9.38 22.11 7.83
C VAL A 117 9.19 23.45 7.11
N PRO A 118 8.70 24.49 7.79
CA PRO A 118 8.54 25.79 7.15
C PRO A 118 9.93 26.39 6.87
N ILE A 119 10.11 26.89 5.65
CA ILE A 119 11.35 27.59 5.25
C ILE A 119 11.42 29.03 5.76
N ALA A 120 10.28 29.58 6.17
CA ALA A 120 10.16 30.91 6.77
C ALA A 120 9.19 30.83 7.97
N PRO A 121 9.31 31.69 8.99
CA PRO A 121 8.45 31.63 10.15
C PRO A 121 6.98 31.85 9.74
N MET A 122 6.11 30.94 10.17
CA MET A 122 4.68 30.96 9.92
C MET A 122 3.95 30.88 11.25
N THR A 123 2.74 31.47 11.34
CA THR A 123 1.94 31.53 12.58
C THR A 123 1.68 30.15 13.23
N ASN A 124 1.83 29.05 12.49
CA ASN A 124 1.71 27.68 12.98
C ASN A 124 2.97 27.09 13.64
N VAL A 125 4.16 27.63 13.39
CA VAL A 125 5.44 27.10 13.89
C VAL A 125 6.22 28.15 14.69
N GLU A 126 6.60 29.25 14.04
CA GLU A 126 7.30 30.36 14.67
C GLU A 126 6.72 31.67 14.17
N ARG A 127 6.34 32.54 15.10
CA ARG A 127 5.67 33.80 14.77
C ARG A 127 6.72 34.78 14.26
N TRP A 128 6.59 35.17 13.00
CA TRP A 128 7.36 36.28 12.47
C TRP A 128 6.87 37.61 13.06
N GLU A 129 7.78 38.58 13.07
CA GLU A 129 7.54 39.95 13.50
C GLU A 129 7.56 40.87 12.28
N ALA A 130 6.66 41.85 12.26
CA ALA A 130 6.57 42.87 11.23
C ALA A 130 6.45 44.26 11.83
N ALA A 131 6.94 45.25 11.09
CA ALA A 131 6.60 46.64 11.32
C ALA A 131 5.22 46.95 10.71
N TYR A 132 4.38 47.71 11.41
CA TYR A 132 3.07 48.11 10.93
C TYR A 132 2.69 49.53 11.37
N THR A 133 1.86 50.18 10.56
CA THR A 133 1.26 51.48 10.85
C THR A 133 -0.19 51.55 10.39
N ASN A 134 -0.98 52.40 11.03
CA ASN A 134 -2.37 52.71 10.66
C ASN A 134 -2.51 54.10 10.02
N SER A 135 -1.39 54.82 9.93
CA SER A 135 -1.31 56.12 9.31
C SER A 135 -0.68 55.97 7.92
N GLN A 136 -1.09 56.81 6.98
CA GLN A 136 -0.52 56.81 5.63
C GLN A 136 1.01 56.97 5.72
N PRO A 137 1.79 55.99 5.22
CA PRO A 137 3.24 56.10 5.20
C PRO A 137 3.70 57.01 4.07
N SER A 138 4.98 57.42 4.13
CA SER A 138 5.64 58.15 3.05
C SER A 138 5.73 57.31 1.77
N ASN A 139 5.96 57.99 0.64
CA ASN A 139 6.16 57.32 -0.65
C ASN A 139 7.35 56.35 -0.58
N GLY A 140 7.22 55.20 -1.24
CA GLY A 140 8.25 54.16 -1.28
C GLY A 140 8.25 53.23 -0.06
N TRP A 141 7.19 53.21 0.76
CA TRP A 141 7.09 52.33 1.93
C TRP A 141 7.12 50.83 1.61
N GLN A 142 6.88 50.44 0.36
CA GLN A 142 6.95 49.06 -0.10
C GLN A 142 8.39 48.62 -0.45
N GLU A 143 9.32 49.57 -0.57
CA GLU A 143 10.70 49.28 -0.94
C GLU A 143 11.43 48.57 0.19
N PHE A 144 12.22 47.55 -0.15
CA PHE A 144 12.93 46.74 0.83
C PHE A 144 13.84 47.55 1.79
N GLN A 145 14.39 48.66 1.31
CA GLN A 145 15.30 49.54 2.06
C GLN A 145 14.57 50.67 2.81
N PHE A 146 13.23 50.63 2.87
CA PHE A 146 12.46 51.64 3.56
C PHE A 146 12.75 51.64 5.07
N ASP A 147 12.97 52.83 5.64
CA ASP A 147 13.16 53.00 7.08
C ASP A 147 11.82 52.95 7.82
N ASP A 148 11.51 51.78 8.35
CA ASP A 148 10.33 51.51 9.17
C ASP A 148 10.59 51.60 10.68
N SER A 149 11.72 52.18 11.11
CA SER A 149 12.11 52.26 12.53
C SER A 149 11.07 52.95 13.43
N ASN A 150 10.29 53.87 12.86
CA ASN A 150 9.23 54.60 13.55
C ASN A 150 7.88 53.85 13.61
N TRP A 151 7.78 52.69 12.96
CA TRP A 151 6.54 51.91 12.93
C TRP A 151 6.44 51.00 14.15
N LYS A 152 5.21 50.58 14.48
CA LYS A 152 4.99 49.65 15.60
C LYS A 152 5.40 48.25 15.17
N LYS A 153 5.98 47.47 16.07
CA LYS A 153 6.29 46.05 15.82
C LYS A 153 5.17 45.16 16.37
N GLY A 154 4.75 44.18 15.58
CA GLY A 154 3.71 43.23 15.93
C GLY A 154 4.07 41.81 15.52
N LYS A 155 3.55 40.82 16.24
CA LYS A 155 3.71 39.40 15.90
C LYS A 155 2.56 38.92 15.04
N ALA A 156 2.86 38.07 14.08
CA ALA A 156 1.87 37.38 13.29
C ALA A 156 1.07 36.34 14.12
N ALA A 157 -0.19 36.03 13.77
CA ALA A 157 -0.94 36.63 12.66
C ALA A 157 -1.51 38.02 13.00
N PHE A 158 -1.66 38.85 11.97
CA PHE A 158 -2.30 40.16 12.00
C PHE A 158 -3.73 40.02 11.48
N GLY A 159 -4.73 40.53 12.21
CA GLY A 159 -6.12 40.44 11.75
C GLY A 159 -7.16 40.83 12.81
N SER A 160 -8.44 40.62 12.49
CA SER A 160 -9.58 40.95 13.34
C SER A 160 -9.83 39.91 14.43
N ARG A 161 -10.37 40.31 15.59
CA ARG A 161 -10.51 39.46 16.79
C ARG A 161 -11.18 38.09 16.59
N ASP A 162 -11.96 37.93 15.54
CA ASP A 162 -12.67 36.71 15.15
C ASP A 162 -11.81 35.67 14.40
N MET A 163 -10.60 36.03 13.94
CA MET A 163 -9.74 35.07 13.25
C MET A 163 -8.85 34.30 14.23
N GLU A 164 -8.57 33.04 13.87
CA GLU A 164 -7.74 32.16 14.70
C GLU A 164 -6.27 32.62 14.72
N ARG A 165 -5.60 32.41 15.87
CA ARG A 165 -4.14 32.57 16.02
C ARG A 165 -3.62 34.00 15.81
N ILE A 166 -4.48 35.01 15.98
CA ILE A 166 -4.06 36.42 15.93
C ILE A 166 -3.28 36.79 17.17
N HIS A 167 -2.18 37.50 16.94
CA HIS A 167 -1.37 38.09 18.00
C HIS A 167 -1.32 39.62 17.90
N THR A 168 -1.54 40.18 16.71
CA THR A 168 -1.68 41.62 16.51
C THR A 168 -3.07 41.96 15.99
N GLU A 169 -3.96 42.33 16.91
CA GLU A 169 -5.35 42.64 16.60
C GLU A 169 -5.50 43.92 15.77
N TRP A 170 -6.39 43.86 14.78
CA TRP A 170 -6.84 44.98 14.00
C TRP A 170 -8.09 45.62 14.59
N LYS A 171 -7.93 46.86 15.06
CA LYS A 171 -9.00 47.68 15.64
C LYS A 171 -9.34 48.84 14.71
N GLY A 172 -10.64 49.05 14.48
CA GLY A 172 -11.18 50.19 13.72
C GLY A 172 -11.26 49.99 12.20
N ARG A 173 -11.70 51.03 11.48
CA ARG A 173 -11.89 51.05 10.01
C ARG A 173 -10.75 51.77 9.24
N GLN A 174 -9.57 51.89 9.84
CA GLN A 174 -8.46 52.61 9.22
C GLN A 174 -7.66 51.71 8.27
N TYR A 175 -7.07 52.32 7.24
CA TYR A 175 -6.11 51.64 6.36
C TYR A 175 -4.91 51.13 7.17
N ARG A 176 -4.41 49.95 6.79
CA ARG A 176 -3.32 49.26 7.47
C ARG A 176 -2.18 49.04 6.50
N TYR A 177 -0.99 49.40 6.94
CA TYR A 177 0.25 49.20 6.19
C TYR A 177 1.17 48.31 6.99
N LEU A 178 1.75 47.31 6.34
CA LEU A 178 2.63 46.33 6.95
C LEU A 178 3.89 46.21 6.09
N HIS A 179 5.04 46.34 6.73
CA HIS A 179 6.35 46.25 6.11
C HIS A 179 7.16 45.17 6.84
N SER A 180 7.84 44.32 6.08
CA SER A 180 8.71 43.28 6.63
C SER A 180 9.93 43.10 5.75
N SER A 181 11.09 43.45 6.28
CA SER A 181 12.40 43.19 5.66
C SER A 181 12.94 41.80 5.99
N HIS A 182 12.21 41.01 6.77
CA HIS A 182 12.71 39.76 7.37
C HIS A 182 12.57 38.53 6.47
N PHE A 183 11.65 38.56 5.49
CA PHE A 183 11.44 37.45 4.58
C PHE A 183 12.35 37.56 3.37
N ARG A 184 13.47 36.82 3.39
CA ARG A 184 14.36 36.61 2.25
C ARG A 184 14.25 35.16 1.78
N PHE A 185 14.18 34.96 0.47
CA PHE A 185 14.33 33.66 -0.18
C PHE A 185 15.51 33.73 -1.13
#